data_AF-A0A4Q4SH09-F1
#
_entry.id   AF-A0A4Q4SH09-F1
#
_cell.length_a   1.000
_cell.length_b   1.000
_cell.length_c   1.000
_cell.angle_alpha   90.00
_cell.angle_beta   90.00
_cell.angle_gamma   90.00
#
_symmetry.space_group_name_H-M   'P 1'
#
loop_
_entity.id
_entity.type
_entity.pdbx_description
1 polymer ?
#
loop_
_entity_poly.entity_id
_entity_poly.type
_entity_poly.pdbx_seq_one_letter_code
_entity_poly.pdbx_strand_id
1 'polypeptide(L)'
;MESGKLQELVLLGSITFYLIITLLILSYITVGLRFWVRYRITRSPGWDDAAMAATLMLFTCYCAFILAITFRSSDRNLFGEEAIHVTLIFIQLSEVFYILTTTFLKVSLGLFFLRVLTEKWQKLIFHVILAISATYGLYYVFIALFQCGDPTRLADSLLSPSSPNCLPSALLLTSGYLYGVINVIADWTFVLIPITVLLDSDLDRRSKISVSIVMALGAVGSVSSIFRMVYLKGLGLHAGGLRAESVKATIWATAEPGTGIIAASIAILRPLFRQIASDVRSKASHYSHSRKGSQQSDDTIALTIQESAAQAMKNKRHSMYRVSEDLVDPWSPTIVATADVQRMVVVKGRMSPVPTVTTKAREIDIV
;
A
#
# COMPACT_ATOMS: atom_id res chain seq x y z
N MET A 1 -23.51 23.37 -27.39
CA MET A 1 -23.59 22.74 -26.05
C MET A 1 -23.16 21.27 -26.05
N GLU A 2 -23.20 20.54 -27.18
CA GLU A 2 -22.75 19.13 -27.27
C GLU A 2 -21.26 18.90 -26.98
N SER A 3 -20.37 19.74 -27.51
CA SER A 3 -18.91 19.54 -27.45
C SER A 3 -18.39 19.29 -26.03
N GLY A 4 -18.86 20.06 -25.05
CA GLY A 4 -18.47 19.88 -23.64
C GLY A 4 -18.89 18.54 -23.05
N LYS A 5 -20.09 18.03 -23.38
CA LYS A 5 -20.56 16.71 -22.92
C LYS A 5 -19.78 15.57 -23.56
N LEU A 6 -19.46 15.70 -24.86
CA LEU A 6 -18.64 14.72 -25.57
C LEU A 6 -17.21 14.67 -24.98
N GLN A 7 -16.63 15.83 -24.65
CA GLN A 7 -15.32 15.93 -24.03
C GLN A 7 -15.30 15.39 -22.59
N GLU A 8 -16.36 15.60 -21.80
CA GLU A 8 -16.54 14.96 -20.49
C GLU A 8 -16.57 13.42 -20.60
N LEU A 9 -17.34 12.89 -21.56
CA LEU A 9 -17.45 11.44 -21.80
C LEU A 9 -16.13 10.80 -22.23
N VAL A 10 -15.39 11.42 -23.16
CA VAL A 10 -14.06 10.93 -23.59
C VAL A 10 -13.08 10.92 -22.41
N LEU A 11 -13.06 12.00 -21.60
CA LEU A 11 -12.21 12.09 -20.41
C LEU A 11 -12.55 11.00 -19.37
N LEU A 12 -13.85 10.79 -19.09
CA LEU A 12 -14.31 9.74 -18.19
C LEU A 12 -13.95 8.33 -18.69
N GLY A 13 -14.04 8.08 -20.00
CA GLY A 13 -13.59 6.83 -20.63
C GLY A 13 -12.09 6.59 -20.45
N SER A 14 -11.26 7.61 -20.71
CA SER A 14 -9.80 7.52 -20.48
C SER A 14 -9.45 7.27 -19.01
N ILE A 15 -10.11 7.96 -18.07
CA ILE A 15 -9.93 7.74 -16.63
C ILE A 15 -10.29 6.30 -16.26
N THR A 16 -11.41 5.78 -16.77
CA THR A 16 -11.88 4.40 -16.52
C THR A 16 -10.86 3.37 -17.02
N PHE A 17 -10.27 3.58 -18.20
CA PHE A 17 -9.23 2.71 -18.75
C PHE A 17 -7.99 2.63 -17.84
N TYR A 18 -7.41 3.78 -17.46
CA TYR A 18 -6.22 3.79 -16.59
C TYR A 18 -6.50 3.25 -15.19
N LEU A 19 -7.70 3.51 -14.64
CA LEU A 19 -8.16 2.96 -13.36
C LEU A 19 -8.20 1.43 -13.39
N ILE A 20 -8.79 0.82 -14.42
CA ILE A 20 -8.89 -0.64 -14.55
C ILE A 20 -7.51 -1.28 -14.63
N ILE A 21 -6.63 -0.77 -15.52
CA ILE A 21 -5.30 -1.33 -15.73
C ILE A 21 -4.46 -1.24 -14.44
N THR A 22 -4.48 -0.12 -13.73
CA THR A 22 -3.73 0.05 -12.48
C THR A 22 -4.28 -0.82 -11.34
N LEU A 23 -5.60 -0.93 -11.19
CA LEU A 23 -6.23 -1.80 -10.20
C LEU A 23 -5.99 -3.30 -10.49
N LEU A 24 -6.05 -3.74 -11.75
CA LEU A 24 -5.73 -5.12 -12.12
C LEU A 24 -4.28 -5.48 -11.79
N ILE A 25 -3.32 -4.68 -12.26
CA ILE A 25 -1.88 -4.94 -12.01
C ILE A 25 -1.60 -5.02 -10.51
N LEU A 26 -2.11 -4.06 -9.73
CA LEU A 26 -1.89 -4.03 -8.28
C LEU A 26 -2.63 -5.17 -7.55
N SER A 27 -3.80 -5.60 -8.04
CA SER A 27 -4.51 -6.78 -7.53
C SER A 27 -3.72 -8.07 -7.76
N TYR A 28 -3.24 -8.31 -8.98
CA TYR A 28 -2.43 -9.49 -9.30
C TYR A 28 -1.13 -9.54 -8.48
N ILE A 29 -0.43 -8.42 -8.32
CA ILE A 29 0.79 -8.34 -7.51
C ILE A 29 0.50 -8.65 -6.04
N THR A 30 -0.52 -8.02 -5.44
CA THR A 30 -0.81 -8.18 -4.01
C THR A 30 -1.42 -9.54 -3.66
N VAL A 31 -2.28 -10.10 -4.52
CA VAL A 31 -2.84 -11.45 -4.36
C VAL A 31 -1.77 -12.53 -4.60
N GLY A 32 -0.91 -12.37 -5.61
CA GLY A 32 0.23 -13.27 -5.84
C GLY A 32 1.18 -13.30 -4.63
N LEU A 33 1.49 -12.13 -4.06
CA LEU A 33 2.31 -12.03 -2.86
C LEU A 33 1.59 -12.59 -1.62
N ARG A 34 0.25 -12.43 -1.49
CA ARG A 34 -0.57 -13.06 -0.44
C ARG A 34 -0.43 -14.58 -0.49
N PHE A 35 -0.55 -15.19 -1.67
CA PHE A 35 -0.35 -16.63 -1.84
C PHE A 35 1.06 -17.06 -1.45
N TRP A 36 2.09 -16.34 -1.89
CA TRP A 36 3.47 -16.67 -1.52
C TRP A 36 3.70 -16.62 0.00
N VAL A 37 3.17 -15.61 0.70
CA VAL A 37 3.20 -15.54 2.18
C VAL A 37 2.47 -16.74 2.80
N ARG A 38 1.23 -17.03 2.35
CA ARG A 38 0.40 -18.12 2.88
C ARG A 38 1.03 -19.51 2.69
N TYR A 39 1.49 -19.82 1.48
CA TYR A 39 2.06 -21.14 1.17
C TYR A 39 3.50 -21.30 1.67
N ARG A 40 4.37 -20.29 1.53
CA ARG A 40 5.81 -20.44 1.80
C ARG A 40 6.25 -20.02 3.19
N ILE A 41 5.64 -18.96 3.75
CA ILE A 41 6.10 -18.33 5.00
C ILE A 41 5.25 -18.78 6.18
N THR A 42 3.93 -18.64 6.11
CA THR A 42 3.01 -19.07 7.19
C THR A 42 2.67 -20.57 7.09
N ARG A 43 2.80 -21.17 5.90
CA ARG A 43 2.43 -22.58 5.58
C ARG A 43 1.00 -22.93 6.02
N SER A 44 0.08 -21.98 5.89
CA SER A 44 -1.31 -22.09 6.38
C SER A 44 -2.32 -21.61 5.32
N PRO A 45 -2.44 -22.29 4.17
CA PRO A 45 -3.46 -21.95 3.18
C PRO A 45 -4.86 -22.13 3.76
N GLY A 46 -5.78 -21.22 3.44
CA GLY A 46 -7.16 -21.28 3.91
C GLY A 46 -8.20 -21.09 2.81
N TRP A 47 -9.44 -21.46 3.12
CA TRP A 47 -10.61 -21.19 2.27
C TRP A 47 -10.80 -19.69 1.96
N ASP A 48 -10.34 -18.81 2.85
CA ASP A 48 -10.27 -17.36 2.60
C ASP A 48 -9.32 -17.00 1.44
N ASP A 49 -8.25 -17.75 1.23
CA ASP A 49 -7.31 -17.54 0.12
C ASP A 49 -7.86 -18.12 -1.20
N ALA A 50 -8.54 -19.27 -1.14
CA ALA A 50 -9.25 -19.83 -2.29
C ALA A 50 -10.40 -18.92 -2.78
N ALA A 51 -11.18 -18.36 -1.85
CA ALA A 51 -12.20 -17.35 -2.17
C ALA A 51 -11.58 -16.08 -2.78
N MET A 52 -10.36 -15.68 -2.36
CA MET A 52 -9.65 -14.55 -2.98
C MET A 52 -9.16 -14.86 -4.40
N ALA A 53 -8.76 -16.11 -4.71
CA ALA A 53 -8.47 -16.52 -6.09
C ALA A 53 -9.71 -16.38 -6.98
N ALA A 54 -10.86 -16.91 -6.54
CA ALA A 54 -12.13 -16.78 -7.26
C ALA A 54 -12.52 -15.31 -7.45
N THR A 55 -12.37 -14.48 -6.41
CA THR A 55 -12.59 -13.03 -6.47
C THR A 55 -11.73 -12.35 -7.55
N LEU A 56 -10.43 -12.66 -7.61
CA LEU A 56 -9.51 -12.09 -8.61
C LEU A 56 -9.88 -12.52 -10.03
N MET A 57 -10.28 -13.79 -10.23
CA MET A 57 -10.71 -14.27 -11.55
C MET A 57 -12.00 -13.57 -12.01
N LEU A 58 -13.01 -13.46 -11.12
CA LEU A 58 -14.26 -12.74 -11.39
C LEU A 58 -14.01 -11.25 -11.68
N PHE A 59 -13.13 -10.59 -10.91
CA PHE A 59 -12.73 -9.20 -11.15
C PHE A 59 -12.00 -9.01 -12.49
N THR A 60 -11.21 -10.00 -12.90
CA THR A 60 -10.54 -9.98 -14.21
C THR A 60 -11.55 -10.10 -15.35
N CYS A 61 -12.55 -10.99 -15.22
CA CYS A 61 -13.67 -11.08 -16.18
C CYS A 61 -14.47 -9.77 -16.24
N TYR A 62 -14.85 -9.20 -15.09
CA TYR A 62 -15.52 -7.89 -15.00
C TYR A 62 -14.75 -6.80 -15.77
N CYS A 63 -13.47 -6.62 -15.43
CA CYS A 63 -12.62 -5.62 -16.05
C CYS A 63 -12.43 -5.86 -17.55
N ALA A 64 -12.36 -7.12 -18.01
CA ALA A 64 -12.28 -7.43 -19.44
C ALA A 64 -13.52 -6.97 -20.22
N PHE A 65 -14.74 -7.14 -19.67
CA PHE A 65 -15.96 -6.62 -20.31
C PHE A 65 -15.98 -5.08 -20.33
N ILE A 66 -15.63 -4.40 -19.24
CA ILE A 66 -15.57 -2.92 -19.23
C ILE A 66 -14.51 -2.39 -20.20
N LEU A 67 -13.34 -3.03 -20.30
CA LEU A 67 -12.33 -2.66 -21.30
C LEU A 67 -12.85 -2.90 -22.73
N ALA A 68 -13.51 -4.02 -23.00
CA ALA A 68 -14.10 -4.30 -24.32
C ALA A 68 -15.16 -3.25 -24.72
N ILE A 69 -16.02 -2.82 -23.78
CA ILE A 69 -16.96 -1.71 -23.97
C ILE A 69 -16.20 -0.41 -24.24
N THR A 70 -15.13 -0.13 -23.49
CA THR A 70 -14.35 1.11 -23.62
C THR A 70 -13.64 1.21 -24.97
N PHE A 71 -13.03 0.12 -25.45
CA PHE A 71 -12.43 0.07 -26.79
C PHE A 71 -13.49 0.26 -27.89
N ARG A 72 -14.60 -0.49 -27.83
CA ARG A 72 -15.71 -0.35 -28.78
C ARG A 72 -16.33 1.06 -28.76
N SER A 73 -16.34 1.71 -27.61
CA SER A 73 -16.80 3.10 -27.45
C SER A 73 -15.81 4.14 -28.00
N SER A 74 -14.55 3.76 -28.28
CA SER A 74 -13.54 4.63 -28.90
C SER A 74 -13.54 4.51 -30.43
N ASP A 75 -13.85 3.33 -30.98
CA ASP A 75 -14.07 3.14 -32.40
C ASP A 75 -15.42 3.75 -32.82
N ARG A 76 -15.39 4.73 -33.73
CA ARG A 76 -16.59 5.53 -34.11
C ARG A 76 -17.64 4.76 -34.93
N ASN A 77 -17.49 3.45 -35.10
CA ASN A 77 -18.38 2.57 -35.86
C ASN A 77 -19.59 2.05 -35.04
N LEU A 78 -19.93 2.75 -33.95
CA LEU A 78 -21.01 2.40 -32.99
C LEU A 78 -22.43 2.45 -33.56
N PHE A 79 -22.60 2.92 -34.81
CA PHE A 79 -23.91 3.13 -35.43
C PHE A 79 -24.49 1.90 -36.15
N GLY A 80 -23.78 0.76 -36.14
CA GLY A 80 -24.36 -0.52 -36.55
C GLY A 80 -25.23 -1.12 -35.44
N GLU A 81 -26.42 -1.62 -35.78
CA GLU A 81 -27.37 -2.24 -34.85
C GLU A 81 -26.75 -3.42 -34.08
N GLU A 82 -26.07 -4.32 -34.80
CA GLU A 82 -25.17 -5.36 -34.28
C GLU A 82 -24.15 -4.84 -33.25
N ALA A 83 -23.59 -3.65 -33.50
CA ALA A 83 -22.56 -3.09 -32.63
C ALA A 83 -23.13 -2.64 -31.28
N ILE A 84 -24.38 -2.17 -31.27
CA ILE A 84 -25.15 -1.82 -30.07
C ILE A 84 -25.56 -3.10 -29.33
N HIS A 85 -26.12 -4.09 -30.04
CA HIS A 85 -26.59 -5.36 -29.48
C HIS A 85 -25.49 -6.07 -28.66
N VAL A 86 -24.29 -6.25 -29.24
CA VAL A 86 -23.13 -6.82 -28.55
C VAL A 86 -22.70 -5.99 -27.32
N THR A 87 -22.80 -4.67 -27.40
CA THR A 87 -22.37 -3.78 -26.30
C THR A 87 -23.34 -3.83 -25.12
N LEU A 88 -24.65 -3.98 -25.35
CA LEU A 88 -25.64 -4.23 -24.29
C LEU A 88 -25.37 -5.55 -23.57
N ILE A 89 -25.04 -6.62 -24.30
CA ILE A 89 -24.68 -7.92 -23.72
C ILE A 89 -23.44 -7.80 -22.82
N PHE A 90 -22.39 -7.09 -23.26
CA PHE A 90 -21.20 -6.87 -22.44
C PHE A 90 -21.49 -6.04 -21.18
N ILE A 91 -22.39 -5.05 -21.25
CA ILE A 91 -22.83 -4.29 -20.06
C ILE A 91 -23.50 -5.24 -19.07
N GLN A 92 -24.44 -6.08 -19.51
CA GLN A 92 -25.15 -6.99 -18.61
C GLN A 92 -24.24 -8.05 -17.98
N LEU A 93 -23.31 -8.61 -18.76
CA LEU A 93 -22.29 -9.53 -18.25
C LEU A 93 -21.38 -8.83 -17.22
N SER A 94 -20.99 -7.57 -17.47
CA SER A 94 -20.18 -6.82 -16.51
C SER A 94 -20.91 -6.58 -15.18
N GLU A 95 -22.22 -6.32 -15.18
CA GLU A 95 -23.00 -6.22 -13.93
C GLU A 95 -23.00 -7.54 -13.16
N VAL A 96 -23.23 -8.67 -13.84
CA VAL A 96 -23.19 -10.02 -13.23
C VAL A 96 -21.82 -10.32 -12.64
N PHE A 97 -20.72 -10.07 -13.37
CA PHE A 97 -19.36 -10.29 -12.85
C PHE A 97 -18.99 -9.32 -11.71
N TYR A 98 -19.51 -8.09 -11.69
CA TYR A 98 -19.37 -7.18 -10.54
C TYR A 98 -20.06 -7.74 -9.29
N ILE A 99 -21.33 -8.14 -9.38
CA ILE A 99 -22.09 -8.69 -8.24
C ILE A 99 -21.42 -9.95 -7.67
N LEU A 100 -20.95 -10.84 -8.54
CA LEU A 100 -20.20 -12.03 -8.13
C LEU A 100 -18.87 -11.64 -7.47
N THR A 101 -18.12 -10.68 -8.02
CA THR A 101 -16.84 -10.23 -7.46
C THR A 101 -17.01 -9.66 -6.06
N THR A 102 -17.93 -8.72 -5.84
CA THR A 102 -18.15 -8.10 -4.52
C THR A 102 -18.67 -9.11 -3.50
N THR A 103 -19.50 -10.07 -3.93
CA THR A 103 -19.98 -11.16 -3.07
C THR A 103 -18.84 -12.09 -2.65
N PHE A 104 -18.01 -12.58 -3.58
CA PHE A 104 -16.86 -13.45 -3.27
C PHE A 104 -15.78 -12.72 -2.45
N LEU A 105 -15.58 -11.41 -2.68
CA LEU A 105 -14.71 -10.57 -1.86
C LEU A 105 -15.18 -10.50 -0.39
N LYS A 106 -16.49 -10.23 -0.20
CA LYS A 106 -17.11 -10.22 1.14
C LYS A 106 -17.00 -11.60 1.81
N VAL A 107 -17.19 -12.69 1.09
CA VAL A 107 -16.97 -14.07 1.59
C VAL A 107 -15.50 -14.32 1.99
N SER A 108 -14.52 -13.92 1.17
CA SER A 108 -13.09 -14.07 1.51
C SER A 108 -12.72 -13.31 2.79
N LEU A 109 -13.15 -12.05 2.90
CA LEU A 109 -12.94 -11.21 4.08
C LEU A 109 -13.70 -11.75 5.32
N GLY A 110 -14.91 -12.28 5.12
CA GLY A 110 -15.73 -12.86 6.18
C GLY A 110 -15.12 -14.14 6.75
N LEU A 111 -14.66 -15.05 5.89
CA LEU A 111 -13.91 -16.25 6.30
C LEU A 111 -12.61 -15.90 7.03
N PHE A 112 -11.93 -14.82 6.62
CA PHE A 112 -10.77 -14.29 7.34
C PHE A 112 -11.16 -13.82 8.76
N PHE A 113 -12.23 -13.02 8.90
CA PHE A 113 -12.72 -12.58 10.21
C PHE A 113 -13.18 -13.74 11.10
N LEU A 114 -13.91 -14.72 10.57
CA LEU A 114 -14.38 -15.88 11.34
C LEU A 114 -13.24 -16.71 11.97
N ARG A 115 -12.01 -16.63 11.42
CA ARG A 115 -10.79 -17.19 12.02
C ARG A 115 -10.19 -16.31 13.13
N VAL A 116 -10.37 -14.98 13.06
CA VAL A 116 -9.79 -14.01 14.01
C VAL A 116 -10.70 -13.78 15.23
N LEU A 117 -12.02 -13.81 15.04
CA LEU A 117 -13.01 -13.61 16.11
C LEU A 117 -12.96 -14.76 17.12
N THR A 118 -13.11 -14.45 18.41
CA THR A 118 -13.37 -15.46 19.45
C THR A 118 -14.87 -15.69 19.60
N GLU A 119 -15.64 -14.61 19.75
CA GLU A 119 -16.99 -14.66 20.30
C GLU A 119 -18.05 -15.27 19.39
N LYS A 120 -18.95 -16.05 20.01
CA LYS A 120 -20.05 -16.74 19.33
C LYS A 120 -21.03 -15.76 18.69
N TRP A 121 -21.38 -14.67 19.38
CA TRP A 121 -22.29 -13.64 18.86
C TRP A 121 -21.69 -12.90 17.65
N GLN A 122 -20.41 -12.50 17.72
CA GLN A 122 -19.71 -11.87 16.58
C GLN A 122 -19.66 -12.82 15.37
N LYS A 123 -19.35 -14.11 15.58
CA LYS A 123 -19.36 -15.13 14.54
C LYS A 123 -20.75 -15.38 13.94
N LEU A 124 -21.81 -15.35 14.75
CA LEU A 124 -23.19 -15.49 14.28
C LEU A 124 -23.58 -14.32 13.38
N ILE A 125 -23.29 -13.08 13.79
CA ILE A 125 -23.55 -11.88 12.98
C ILE A 125 -22.81 -11.97 11.63
N PHE A 126 -21.54 -12.38 11.63
CA PHE A 126 -20.79 -12.59 10.39
C PHE A 126 -21.41 -13.67 9.47
N HIS A 127 -21.87 -14.80 10.00
CA HIS A 127 -22.56 -15.80 9.18
C HIS A 127 -23.88 -15.28 8.61
N VAL A 128 -24.68 -14.57 9.41
CA VAL A 128 -25.97 -14.01 8.98
C VAL A 128 -25.79 -12.96 7.89
N ILE A 129 -24.87 -12.00 8.04
CA ILE A 129 -24.67 -10.95 7.02
C ILE A 129 -24.05 -11.50 5.73
N LEU A 130 -23.16 -12.50 5.83
CA LEU A 130 -22.61 -13.21 4.67
C LEU A 130 -23.70 -13.99 3.92
N ALA A 131 -24.56 -14.70 4.64
CA ALA A 131 -25.68 -15.44 4.05
C ALA A 131 -26.66 -14.48 3.35
N ILE A 132 -27.08 -13.39 4.01
CA ILE A 132 -27.96 -12.37 3.41
C ILE A 132 -27.31 -11.75 2.17
N SER A 133 -26.04 -11.34 2.25
CA SER A 133 -25.32 -10.74 1.11
C SER A 133 -25.14 -11.72 -0.05
N ALA A 134 -24.87 -12.99 0.21
CA ALA A 134 -24.68 -14.01 -0.82
C ALA A 134 -26.00 -14.45 -1.46
N THR A 135 -27.05 -14.70 -0.66
CA THR A 135 -28.39 -15.05 -1.16
C THR A 135 -28.99 -13.89 -1.95
N TYR A 136 -28.89 -12.64 -1.48
CA TYR A 136 -29.41 -11.50 -2.23
C TYR A 136 -28.55 -11.16 -3.46
N GLY A 137 -27.22 -11.28 -3.38
CA GLY A 137 -26.34 -11.14 -4.54
C GLY A 137 -26.66 -12.17 -5.63
N LEU A 138 -26.87 -13.43 -5.26
CA LEU A 138 -27.29 -14.50 -6.18
C LEU A 138 -28.68 -14.23 -6.78
N TYR A 139 -29.65 -13.80 -5.96
CA TYR A 139 -30.97 -13.37 -6.44
C TYR A 139 -30.86 -12.21 -7.46
N TYR A 140 -30.04 -11.20 -7.19
CA TYR A 140 -29.86 -10.06 -8.10
C TYR A 140 -29.12 -10.46 -9.39
N VAL A 141 -28.21 -11.45 -9.35
CA VAL A 141 -27.65 -12.08 -10.57
C VAL A 141 -28.73 -12.79 -11.39
N PHE A 142 -29.67 -13.52 -10.76
CA PHE A 142 -30.79 -14.11 -11.49
C PHE A 142 -31.71 -13.05 -12.11
N ILE A 143 -32.02 -11.96 -11.39
CA ILE A 143 -32.78 -10.84 -11.96
C ILE A 143 -32.02 -10.23 -13.16
N ALA A 144 -30.72 -9.95 -13.03
CA ALA A 144 -29.90 -9.36 -14.09
C ALA A 144 -29.79 -10.24 -15.36
N LEU A 145 -29.73 -11.57 -15.20
CA LEU A 145 -29.67 -12.52 -16.32
C LEU A 145 -31.03 -12.74 -17.00
N PHE A 146 -32.11 -12.87 -16.22
CA PHE A 146 -33.43 -13.30 -16.71
C PHE A 146 -34.45 -12.14 -16.81
N GLN A 147 -34.00 -10.88 -16.77
CA GLN A 147 -34.88 -9.70 -16.78
C GLN A 147 -35.82 -9.58 -17.98
N CYS A 148 -35.55 -10.25 -19.10
CA CYS A 148 -36.45 -10.35 -20.26
C CYS A 148 -36.74 -11.82 -20.66
N GLY A 149 -36.71 -12.73 -19.70
CA GLY A 149 -36.87 -14.17 -19.93
C GLY A 149 -35.59 -14.79 -20.48
N ASP A 150 -35.51 -14.99 -21.79
CA ASP A 150 -34.39 -15.68 -22.43
C ASP A 150 -33.15 -14.76 -22.54
N PRO A 151 -32.01 -15.09 -21.89
CA PRO A 151 -30.80 -14.27 -21.96
C PRO A 151 -30.19 -14.18 -23.36
N THR A 152 -30.51 -15.10 -24.28
CA THR A 152 -30.07 -15.02 -25.68
C THR A 152 -30.81 -13.95 -26.48
N ARG A 153 -32.02 -13.57 -26.05
CA ARG A 153 -32.91 -12.58 -26.69
C ARG A 153 -33.00 -11.28 -25.88
N LEU A 154 -32.05 -11.08 -24.98
CA LEU A 154 -32.01 -9.97 -24.04
C LEU A 154 -31.87 -8.63 -24.75
N ALA A 155 -30.89 -8.50 -25.66
CA ALA A 155 -30.60 -7.22 -26.30
C ALA A 155 -31.61 -6.87 -27.41
N ASP A 156 -32.19 -7.84 -28.13
CA ASP A 156 -33.44 -7.67 -28.91
C ASP A 156 -34.54 -7.00 -28.05
N SER A 157 -34.76 -7.56 -26.85
CA SER A 157 -35.83 -7.13 -25.93
C SER A 157 -35.55 -5.78 -25.26
N LEU A 158 -34.28 -5.42 -25.07
CA LEU A 158 -33.86 -4.10 -24.56
C LEU A 158 -33.95 -3.00 -25.63
N LEU A 159 -33.84 -3.35 -26.91
CA LEU A 159 -34.02 -2.42 -28.03
C LEU A 159 -35.50 -2.19 -28.39
N SER A 160 -36.39 -3.13 -28.04
CA SER A 160 -37.83 -3.05 -28.31
C SER A 160 -38.61 -2.53 -27.08
N PRO A 161 -39.07 -1.25 -27.05
CA PRO A 161 -39.62 -0.59 -25.86
C PRO A 161 -40.98 -1.12 -25.38
N SER A 162 -41.50 -2.19 -26.01
CA SER A 162 -42.79 -2.80 -25.71
C SER A 162 -42.72 -4.33 -25.60
N SER A 163 -41.54 -4.93 -25.37
CA SER A 163 -41.40 -6.39 -25.19
C SER A 163 -42.18 -6.85 -23.95
N PRO A 164 -43.24 -7.67 -24.08
CA PRO A 164 -44.13 -8.04 -22.97
C PRO A 164 -43.48 -9.02 -21.98
N ASN A 165 -42.28 -9.51 -22.28
CA ASN A 165 -41.55 -10.50 -21.49
C ASN A 165 -40.52 -9.88 -20.54
N CYS A 166 -40.34 -8.56 -20.56
CA CYS A 166 -39.41 -7.86 -19.67
C CYS A 166 -40.03 -7.50 -18.31
N LEU A 167 -39.25 -7.65 -17.24
CA LEU A 167 -39.58 -7.17 -15.91
C LEU A 167 -39.77 -5.64 -15.92
N PRO A 168 -40.77 -5.11 -15.19
CA PRO A 168 -41.00 -3.67 -15.15
C PRO A 168 -39.80 -2.95 -14.54
N SER A 169 -39.35 -1.85 -15.16
CA SER A 169 -38.13 -1.13 -14.76
C SER A 169 -38.13 -0.68 -13.29
N ALA A 170 -39.31 -0.48 -12.69
CA ALA A 170 -39.47 -0.19 -11.27
C ALA A 170 -38.98 -1.34 -10.35
N LEU A 171 -39.15 -2.60 -10.75
CA LEU A 171 -38.66 -3.78 -10.03
C LEU A 171 -37.13 -3.90 -10.16
N LEU A 172 -36.59 -3.67 -11.37
CA LEU A 172 -35.15 -3.63 -11.61
C LEU A 172 -34.47 -2.55 -10.75
N LEU A 173 -34.98 -1.31 -10.77
CA LEU A 173 -34.47 -0.24 -9.92
C LEU A 173 -34.60 -0.59 -8.42
N THR A 174 -35.76 -1.04 -7.96
CA THR A 174 -36.00 -1.36 -6.54
C THR A 174 -35.08 -2.49 -6.03
N SER A 175 -34.87 -3.53 -6.83
CA SER A 175 -33.94 -4.62 -6.48
C SER A 175 -32.48 -4.16 -6.50
N GLY A 176 -32.08 -3.30 -7.43
CA GLY A 176 -30.75 -2.67 -7.43
C GLY A 176 -30.50 -1.77 -6.21
N TYR A 177 -31.52 -1.02 -5.74
CA TYR A 177 -31.45 -0.26 -4.49
C TYR A 177 -31.33 -1.17 -3.27
N LEU A 178 -32.14 -2.23 -3.18
CA LEU A 178 -32.09 -3.16 -2.06
C LEU A 178 -30.76 -3.93 -2.02
N TYR A 179 -30.19 -4.29 -3.17
CA TYR A 179 -28.82 -4.80 -3.26
C TYR A 179 -27.80 -3.78 -2.72
N GLY A 180 -27.89 -2.52 -3.14
CA GLY A 180 -27.03 -1.43 -2.66
C GLY A 180 -27.09 -1.25 -1.14
N VAL A 181 -28.30 -1.23 -0.57
CA VAL A 181 -28.53 -1.13 0.89
C VAL A 181 -27.93 -2.32 1.64
N ILE A 182 -28.14 -3.56 1.16
CA ILE A 182 -27.56 -4.76 1.75
C ILE A 182 -26.03 -4.73 1.68
N ASN A 183 -25.46 -4.28 0.56
CA ASN A 183 -24.00 -4.15 0.39
C ASN A 183 -23.41 -3.15 1.39
N VAL A 184 -24.06 -1.99 1.59
CA VAL A 184 -23.67 -0.98 2.61
C VAL A 184 -23.79 -1.53 4.03
N ILE A 185 -24.88 -2.22 4.38
CA ILE A 185 -25.06 -2.83 5.71
C ILE A 185 -23.97 -3.88 5.98
N ALA A 186 -23.61 -4.68 4.96
CA ALA A 186 -22.51 -5.62 5.05
C ALA A 186 -21.16 -4.91 5.28
N ASP A 187 -20.85 -3.88 4.48
CA ASP A 187 -19.62 -3.10 4.64
C ASP A 187 -19.51 -2.48 6.05
N TRP A 188 -20.58 -1.86 6.55
CA TRP A 188 -20.62 -1.33 7.93
C TRP A 188 -20.49 -2.41 9.00
N THR A 189 -21.04 -3.60 8.79
CA THR A 189 -20.86 -4.73 9.74
C THR A 189 -19.39 -5.13 9.84
N PHE A 190 -18.65 -5.08 8.73
CA PHE A 190 -17.21 -5.35 8.67
C PHE A 190 -16.35 -4.20 9.27
N VAL A 191 -16.93 -3.01 9.48
CA VAL A 191 -16.31 -1.93 10.28
C VAL A 191 -16.63 -2.09 11.76
N LEU A 192 -17.91 -2.25 12.11
CA LEU A 192 -18.40 -2.13 13.49
C LEU A 192 -18.06 -3.34 14.37
N ILE A 193 -18.24 -4.57 13.87
CA ILE A 193 -17.96 -5.76 14.68
C ILE A 193 -16.48 -5.81 15.10
N PRO A 194 -15.49 -5.58 14.20
CA PRO A 194 -14.10 -5.65 14.60
C PRO A 194 -13.64 -4.47 15.49
N ILE A 195 -14.35 -3.34 15.51
CA ILE A 195 -14.11 -2.27 16.52
C ILE A 195 -14.30 -2.82 17.93
N THR A 196 -15.36 -3.59 18.19
CA THR A 196 -15.60 -4.18 19.54
C THR A 196 -14.43 -5.07 19.96
N VAL A 197 -13.94 -5.92 19.05
CA VAL A 197 -12.74 -6.75 19.27
C VAL A 197 -11.49 -5.90 19.56
N LEU A 198 -11.33 -4.76 18.87
CA LEU A 198 -10.20 -3.86 19.11
C LEU A 198 -10.28 -3.12 20.45
N LEU A 199 -11.46 -2.99 21.06
CA LEU A 199 -11.64 -2.38 22.38
C LEU A 199 -11.46 -3.42 23.49
N ASP A 200 -12.16 -4.55 23.39
CA ASP A 200 -12.35 -5.48 24.51
C ASP A 200 -11.31 -6.62 24.60
N SER A 201 -10.47 -6.81 23.56
CA SER A 201 -9.58 -7.99 23.46
C SER A 201 -8.09 -7.66 23.50
N ASP A 202 -7.34 -8.45 24.28
CA ASP A 202 -5.85 -8.53 24.29
C ASP A 202 -5.29 -9.21 23.03
N LEU A 203 -5.70 -8.73 21.85
CA LEU A 203 -5.10 -9.12 20.58
C LEU A 203 -3.64 -8.64 20.50
N ASP A 204 -2.71 -9.54 20.17
CA ASP A 204 -1.36 -9.17 19.77
C ASP A 204 -1.42 -8.07 18.69
N ARG A 205 -0.48 -7.12 18.76
CA ARG A 205 -0.40 -5.95 17.87
C ARG A 205 -0.45 -6.34 16.40
N ARG A 206 0.02 -7.54 16.03
CA ARG A 206 -0.09 -8.12 14.67
C ARG A 206 -1.55 -8.26 14.21
N SER A 207 -2.41 -8.85 15.04
CA SER A 207 -3.84 -9.03 14.76
C SER A 207 -4.59 -7.70 14.84
N LYS A 208 -4.30 -6.88 15.86
CA LYS A 208 -4.87 -5.53 16.06
C LYS A 208 -4.78 -4.69 14.77
N ILE A 209 -3.58 -4.53 14.19
CA ILE A 209 -3.40 -3.72 12.97
C ILE A 209 -3.98 -4.44 11.73
N SER A 210 -4.04 -5.78 11.71
CA SER A 210 -4.69 -6.55 10.63
C SER A 210 -6.17 -6.19 10.50
N VAL A 211 -6.87 -6.28 11.62
CA VAL A 211 -8.26 -5.83 11.77
C VAL A 211 -8.42 -4.35 11.37
N SER A 212 -7.55 -3.44 11.84
CA SER A 212 -7.65 -2.01 11.52
C SER A 212 -7.60 -1.67 10.03
N ILE A 213 -6.81 -2.39 9.21
CA ILE A 213 -6.83 -2.14 7.74
C ILE A 213 -8.15 -2.63 7.13
N VAL A 214 -8.65 -3.81 7.51
CA VAL A 214 -9.89 -4.32 6.93
C VAL A 214 -11.10 -3.46 7.32
N MET A 215 -11.12 -2.91 8.55
CA MET A 215 -12.09 -1.88 8.95
C MET A 215 -12.03 -0.63 8.05
N ALA A 216 -10.83 -0.14 7.73
CA ALA A 216 -10.69 1.01 6.82
C ALA A 216 -11.24 0.71 5.40
N LEU A 217 -11.20 -0.55 4.96
CA LEU A 217 -11.78 -0.98 3.69
C LEU A 217 -13.30 -1.12 3.73
N GLY A 218 -13.88 -1.56 4.85
CA GLY A 218 -15.33 -1.50 5.03
C GLY A 218 -15.83 -0.05 4.95
N ALA A 219 -15.10 0.90 5.54
CA ALA A 219 -15.42 2.32 5.43
C ALA A 219 -15.35 2.82 3.97
N VAL A 220 -14.23 2.60 3.27
CA VAL A 220 -14.06 3.02 1.85
C VAL A 220 -15.06 2.33 0.91
N GLY A 221 -15.32 1.03 1.11
CA GLY A 221 -16.30 0.25 0.35
C GLY A 221 -17.72 0.78 0.54
N SER A 222 -18.12 1.11 1.77
CA SER A 222 -19.44 1.68 2.05
C SER A 222 -19.64 3.04 1.37
N VAL A 223 -18.61 3.89 1.34
CA VAL A 223 -18.63 5.18 0.62
C VAL A 223 -18.76 4.97 -0.89
N SER A 224 -18.01 4.02 -1.47
CA SER A 224 -18.10 3.68 -2.88
C SER A 224 -19.49 3.13 -3.26
N SER A 225 -20.05 2.26 -2.41
CA SER A 225 -21.41 1.72 -2.54
C SER A 225 -22.48 2.82 -2.53
N ILE A 226 -22.34 3.81 -1.63
CA ILE A 226 -23.25 4.96 -1.54
C ILE A 226 -23.17 5.81 -2.82
N PHE A 227 -21.96 6.12 -3.32
CA PHE A 227 -21.80 6.84 -4.58
C PHE A 227 -22.43 6.07 -5.76
N ARG A 228 -22.17 4.76 -5.89
CA ARG A 228 -22.81 3.93 -6.91
C ARG A 228 -24.34 4.00 -6.84
N MET A 229 -24.92 3.94 -5.63
CA MET A 229 -26.36 4.03 -5.40
C MET A 229 -26.95 5.41 -5.71
N VAL A 230 -26.19 6.51 -5.54
CA VAL A 230 -26.59 7.85 -5.99
C VAL A 230 -26.61 7.93 -7.51
N TYR A 231 -25.54 7.51 -8.18
CA TYR A 231 -25.46 7.53 -9.65
C TYR A 231 -26.43 6.53 -10.33
N LEU A 232 -26.92 5.52 -9.60
CA LEU A 232 -27.97 4.60 -10.07
C LEU A 232 -29.27 5.32 -10.47
N LYS A 233 -29.58 6.50 -9.91
CA LYS A 233 -30.70 7.34 -10.40
C LYS A 233 -30.49 7.84 -11.83
N GLY A 234 -29.25 7.96 -12.28
CA GLY A 234 -28.87 8.32 -13.65
C GLY A 234 -29.04 7.18 -14.67
N LEU A 235 -29.19 5.93 -14.22
CA LEU A 235 -29.37 4.74 -15.08
C LEU A 235 -30.82 4.49 -15.51
N GLY A 236 -31.78 5.35 -15.17
CA GLY A 236 -33.16 5.23 -15.64
C GLY A 236 -33.23 5.22 -17.17
N LEU A 237 -33.55 4.06 -17.75
CA LEU A 237 -33.57 3.78 -19.20
C LEU A 237 -34.42 4.79 -19.98
N HIS A 238 -33.75 5.80 -20.53
CA HIS A 238 -34.29 6.71 -21.54
C HIS A 238 -33.46 6.52 -22.81
N ALA A 239 -34.11 6.50 -23.97
CA ALA A 239 -33.52 6.10 -25.26
C ALA A 239 -32.55 7.14 -25.88
N GLY A 240 -31.58 7.63 -25.09
CA GLY A 240 -30.64 8.70 -25.45
C GLY A 240 -29.15 8.38 -25.25
N GLY A 241 -28.80 7.10 -25.08
CA GLY A 241 -27.41 6.64 -25.03
C GLY A 241 -26.70 6.76 -23.67
N LEU A 242 -25.38 6.51 -23.68
CA LEU A 242 -24.54 6.39 -22.49
C LEU A 242 -24.33 7.74 -21.79
N ARG A 243 -24.89 7.92 -20.59
CA ARG A 243 -24.78 9.16 -19.80
C ARG A 243 -23.47 9.19 -19.01
N ALA A 244 -22.91 10.38 -18.80
CA ALA A 244 -21.70 10.57 -17.99
C ALA A 244 -21.84 9.98 -16.57
N GLU A 245 -23.05 10.05 -15.99
CA GLU A 245 -23.37 9.45 -14.69
C GLU A 245 -23.22 7.91 -14.67
N SER A 246 -23.49 7.24 -15.78
CA SER A 246 -23.26 5.79 -15.91
C SER A 246 -21.77 5.46 -15.89
N VAL A 247 -20.93 6.27 -16.54
CA VAL A 247 -19.46 6.08 -16.51
C VAL A 247 -18.89 6.39 -15.11
N LYS A 248 -19.42 7.43 -14.43
CA LYS A 248 -19.11 7.72 -13.02
C LYS A 248 -19.51 6.55 -12.10
N ALA A 249 -20.66 5.92 -12.32
CA ALA A 249 -21.07 4.71 -11.60
C ALA A 249 -20.09 3.54 -11.84
N THR A 250 -19.66 3.30 -13.09
CA THR A 250 -18.66 2.26 -13.43
C THR A 250 -17.31 2.49 -12.76
N ILE A 251 -16.86 3.75 -12.65
CA ILE A 251 -15.62 4.12 -11.93
C ILE A 251 -15.69 3.67 -10.47
N TRP A 252 -16.76 4.02 -9.75
CA TRP A 252 -16.94 3.59 -8.35
C TRP A 252 -17.18 2.08 -8.21
N ALA A 253 -17.93 1.46 -9.14
CA ALA A 253 -18.15 0.00 -9.16
C ALA A 253 -16.88 -0.80 -9.49
N THR A 254 -15.88 -0.20 -10.15
CA THR A 254 -14.54 -0.79 -10.34
C THR A 254 -13.66 -0.59 -9.11
N ALA A 255 -13.69 0.62 -8.53
CA ALA A 255 -12.86 1.00 -7.40
C ALA A 255 -13.19 0.19 -6.12
N GLU A 256 -14.48 -0.07 -5.85
CA GLU A 256 -14.94 -0.86 -4.69
C GLU A 256 -14.25 -2.25 -4.61
N PRO A 257 -14.47 -3.19 -5.56
CA PRO A 257 -13.84 -4.51 -5.49
C PRO A 257 -12.32 -4.45 -5.68
N GLY A 258 -11.81 -3.59 -6.58
CA GLY A 258 -10.38 -3.50 -6.86
C GLY A 258 -9.57 -3.08 -5.62
N THR A 259 -9.93 -1.97 -4.98
CA THR A 259 -9.26 -1.53 -3.75
C THR A 259 -9.44 -2.51 -2.60
N GLY A 260 -10.61 -3.15 -2.51
CA GLY A 260 -10.90 -4.22 -1.56
C GLY A 260 -9.97 -5.43 -1.71
N ILE A 261 -9.82 -5.99 -2.93
CA ILE A 261 -8.92 -7.13 -3.23
C ILE A 261 -7.47 -6.80 -2.85
N ILE A 262 -7.00 -5.63 -3.28
CA ILE A 262 -5.63 -5.14 -3.06
C ILE A 262 -5.33 -5.08 -1.57
N ALA A 263 -6.17 -4.37 -0.81
CA ALA A 263 -5.87 -4.07 0.58
C ALA A 263 -6.29 -5.19 1.55
N ALA A 264 -7.25 -6.04 1.18
CA ALA A 264 -7.49 -7.32 1.86
C ALA A 264 -6.24 -8.23 1.79
N SER A 265 -5.55 -8.20 0.65
CA SER A 265 -4.29 -8.93 0.48
C SER A 265 -3.15 -8.28 1.28
N ILE A 266 -3.01 -6.94 1.25
CA ILE A 266 -2.06 -6.21 2.11
C ILE A 266 -2.33 -6.45 3.61
N ALA A 267 -3.58 -6.64 4.03
CA ALA A 267 -3.92 -6.98 5.41
C ALA A 267 -3.37 -8.33 5.88
N ILE A 268 -2.91 -9.20 4.97
CA ILE A 268 -2.26 -10.50 5.24
C ILE A 268 -0.74 -10.46 4.99
N LEU A 269 -0.22 -9.51 4.20
CA LEU A 269 1.21 -9.38 3.83
C LEU A 269 2.17 -8.94 4.96
N ARG A 270 1.66 -8.64 6.16
CA ARG A 270 2.40 -8.11 7.32
C ARG A 270 3.64 -8.89 7.78
N PRO A 271 3.64 -10.24 7.90
CA PRO A 271 4.83 -10.96 8.36
C PRO A 271 5.99 -10.81 7.38
N LEU A 272 5.71 -10.64 6.08
CA LEU A 272 6.72 -10.39 5.07
C LEU A 272 7.36 -9.01 5.23
N PHE A 273 6.58 -7.94 5.41
CA PHE A 273 7.14 -6.60 5.67
C PHE A 273 8.04 -6.59 6.90
N ARG A 274 7.74 -7.39 7.94
CA ARG A 274 8.62 -7.55 9.11
C ARG A 274 9.91 -8.31 8.78
N GLN A 275 9.86 -9.37 7.98
CA GLN A 275 11.04 -10.11 7.53
C GLN A 275 11.93 -9.26 6.63
N ILE A 276 11.37 -8.60 5.62
CA ILE A 276 12.11 -7.66 4.76
C ILE A 276 12.74 -6.55 5.61
N ALA A 277 12.03 -5.98 6.59
CA ALA A 277 12.58 -4.96 7.48
C ALA A 277 13.70 -5.50 8.40
N SER A 278 13.63 -6.75 8.89
CA SER A 278 14.74 -7.36 9.64
C SER A 278 15.94 -7.66 8.77
N ASP A 279 15.73 -8.10 7.54
CA ASP A 279 16.78 -8.52 6.61
C ASP A 279 17.49 -7.32 5.97
N VAL A 280 16.75 -6.22 5.72
CA VAL A 280 17.34 -4.93 5.34
C VAL A 280 18.10 -4.34 6.53
N ARG A 281 17.57 -4.39 7.75
CA ARG A 281 18.26 -3.90 8.96
C ARG A 281 19.53 -4.70 9.27
N SER A 282 19.50 -6.03 9.12
CA SER A 282 20.69 -6.87 9.35
C SER A 282 21.76 -6.60 8.29
N LYS A 283 21.40 -6.57 6.99
CA LYS A 283 22.33 -6.23 5.90
C LYS A 283 22.93 -4.82 6.05
N ALA A 284 22.12 -3.83 6.40
CA ALA A 284 22.61 -2.48 6.71
C ALA A 284 23.57 -2.47 7.91
N SER A 285 23.28 -3.24 8.98
CA SER A 285 24.18 -3.34 10.13
C SER A 285 25.51 -4.02 9.78
N HIS A 286 25.50 -5.10 8.98
CA HIS A 286 26.73 -5.74 8.48
C HIS A 286 27.56 -4.78 7.63
N TYR A 287 26.95 -4.00 6.74
CA TYR A 287 27.65 -3.01 5.93
C TYR A 287 28.29 -1.91 6.81
N SER A 288 27.59 -1.45 7.85
CA SER A 288 28.13 -0.47 8.81
C SER A 288 29.27 -1.03 9.67
N HIS A 289 29.21 -2.31 10.06
CA HIS A 289 30.29 -2.97 10.80
C HIS A 289 31.52 -3.23 9.94
N SER A 290 31.35 -3.64 8.68
CA SER A 290 32.45 -3.83 7.74
C SER A 290 33.23 -2.54 7.51
N ARG A 291 32.53 -1.41 7.33
CA ARG A 291 33.15 -0.08 7.20
C ARG A 291 33.87 0.40 8.48
N LYS A 292 33.37 0.05 9.67
CA LYS A 292 34.10 0.29 10.92
C LYS A 292 35.33 -0.58 11.06
N GLY A 293 35.26 -1.84 10.63
CA GLY A 293 36.38 -2.77 10.66
C GLY A 293 37.57 -2.29 9.83
N SER A 294 37.35 -1.89 8.58
CA SER A 294 38.41 -1.33 7.73
C SER A 294 39.02 -0.06 8.33
N GLN A 295 38.17 0.88 8.76
CA GLN A 295 38.62 2.16 9.29
C GLN A 295 39.41 2.01 10.61
N GLN A 296 39.03 1.06 11.46
CA GLN A 296 39.80 0.74 12.68
C GLN A 296 41.13 0.04 12.36
N SER A 297 41.24 -0.72 11.27
CA SER A 297 42.53 -1.23 10.78
C SER A 297 43.43 -0.10 10.26
N ASP A 298 42.88 0.84 9.48
CA ASP A 298 43.63 2.00 8.98
C ASP A 298 44.15 2.88 10.13
N ASP A 299 43.31 3.18 11.14
CA ASP A 299 43.69 3.90 12.36
C ASP A 299 44.80 3.16 13.12
N THR A 300 44.72 1.82 13.24
CA THR A 300 45.73 1.00 13.92
C THR A 300 47.07 0.99 13.17
N ILE A 301 47.04 0.94 11.83
CA ILE A 301 48.23 1.02 10.99
C ILE A 301 48.87 2.40 11.11
N ALA A 302 48.09 3.49 11.07
CA ALA A 302 48.57 4.85 11.25
C ALA A 302 49.25 5.06 12.61
N LEU A 303 48.63 4.58 13.71
CA LEU A 303 49.20 4.62 15.06
C LEU A 303 50.52 3.83 15.14
N THR A 304 50.57 2.62 14.57
CA THR A 304 51.78 1.78 14.56
C THR A 304 52.93 2.45 13.80
N ILE A 305 52.64 3.09 12.66
CA ILE A 305 53.62 3.87 11.90
C ILE A 305 54.13 5.04 12.74
N GLN A 306 53.23 5.77 13.42
CA GLN A 306 53.60 6.92 14.25
C GLN A 306 54.46 6.52 15.47
N GLU A 307 54.19 5.38 16.13
CA GLU A 307 55.06 4.84 17.18
C GLU A 307 56.44 4.45 16.62
N SER A 308 56.51 3.80 15.45
CA SER A 308 57.78 3.43 14.83
C SER A 308 58.66 4.64 14.49
N ALA A 309 58.05 5.73 14.02
CA ALA A 309 58.73 6.99 13.73
C ALA A 309 59.23 7.69 15.01
N ALA A 310 58.44 7.66 16.08
CA ALA A 310 58.85 8.18 17.39
C ALA A 310 60.03 7.36 17.96
N GLN A 311 59.99 6.04 17.83
CA GLN A 311 61.06 5.14 18.26
C GLN A 311 62.36 5.39 17.47
N ALA A 312 62.26 5.58 16.15
CA ALA A 312 63.39 5.92 15.29
C ALA A 312 64.04 7.27 15.67
N MET A 313 63.25 8.30 15.96
CA MET A 313 63.76 9.58 16.46
C MET A 313 64.43 9.45 17.84
N LYS A 314 63.88 8.61 18.72
CA LYS A 314 64.47 8.34 20.05
C LYS A 314 65.83 7.64 19.93
N ASN A 315 65.96 6.68 19.01
CA ASN A 315 67.22 5.98 18.75
C ASN A 315 68.26 6.89 18.08
N LYS A 316 67.84 7.74 17.13
CA LYS A 316 68.72 8.77 16.52
C LYS A 316 69.24 9.77 17.56
N ARG A 317 68.43 10.13 18.56
CA ARG A 317 68.83 11.00 19.67
C ARG A 317 69.86 10.33 20.59
N HIS A 318 69.73 9.02 20.85
CA HIS A 318 70.74 8.24 21.59
C HIS A 318 72.07 8.10 20.83
N SER A 319 72.01 7.96 19.50
CA SER A 319 73.21 7.95 18.65
C SER A 319 73.93 9.30 18.66
N MET A 320 73.19 10.40 18.55
CA MET A 320 73.74 11.76 18.62
C MET A 320 74.44 12.07 19.96
N TYR A 321 73.95 11.52 21.08
CA TYR A 321 74.57 11.69 22.40
C TYR A 321 75.87 10.86 22.57
N ARG A 322 76.13 9.88 21.69
CA ARG A 322 77.30 9.00 21.72
C ARG A 322 78.50 9.49 20.89
N VAL A 323 78.41 10.69 20.33
CA VAL A 323 79.47 11.33 19.50
C VAL A 323 80.00 12.59 20.20
N SER A 324 79.82 12.70 21.52
CA SER A 324 80.16 13.88 22.32
C SER A 324 80.67 13.53 23.73
N GLU A 325 81.45 12.45 23.84
CA GLU A 325 82.10 12.04 25.10
C GLU A 325 83.55 11.51 24.90
N ASP A 326 84.14 11.74 23.73
CA ASP A 326 85.56 11.54 23.43
C ASP A 326 86.30 12.90 23.43
N LEU A 327 87.35 13.02 24.26
CA LEU A 327 88.34 14.11 24.36
C LEU A 327 87.86 15.58 24.43
N VAL A 328 87.77 16.12 25.66
CA VAL A 328 88.09 17.54 25.95
C VAL A 328 88.82 17.62 27.31
N ASP A 329 89.92 18.35 27.38
CA ASP A 329 90.82 18.38 28.54
C ASP A 329 90.45 19.43 29.62
N PRO A 330 90.87 19.25 30.91
CA PRO A 330 90.39 20.07 32.04
C PRO A 330 90.87 21.53 32.12
N TRP A 331 91.52 22.10 31.09
CA TRP A 331 92.21 23.41 31.16
C TRP A 331 91.81 24.35 30.02
N SER A 332 90.53 24.76 29.97
CA SER A 332 90.07 25.89 29.14
C SER A 332 88.99 26.73 29.85
N PRO A 333 88.97 28.07 29.69
CA PRO A 333 87.99 28.94 30.35
C PRO A 333 86.88 29.46 29.43
N THR A 334 85.65 29.60 29.95
CA THR A 334 84.47 30.24 29.30
C THR A 334 83.95 29.48 28.04
N ILE A 335 82.75 29.66 27.47
CA ILE A 335 81.77 30.78 27.39
C ILE A 335 80.32 30.28 27.64
N VAL A 336 79.39 31.19 27.97
CA VAL A 336 77.95 30.96 28.19
C VAL A 336 77.11 31.02 26.88
N ALA A 337 76.18 30.07 26.69
CA ALA A 337 75.02 30.18 25.80
C ALA A 337 73.90 29.19 26.26
N THR A 338 72.89 29.60 27.03
CA THR A 338 71.58 30.18 26.62
C THR A 338 70.61 29.26 25.85
N ALA A 339 69.55 28.83 26.57
CA ALA A 339 68.13 28.79 26.14
C ALA A 339 67.70 27.79 25.03
N ASP A 340 66.42 27.38 24.92
CA ASP A 340 65.24 27.57 25.78
C ASP A 340 64.37 26.29 25.76
N VAL A 341 63.66 25.97 26.85
CA VAL A 341 62.73 24.82 26.91
C VAL A 341 61.52 25.11 27.82
N GLN A 342 60.42 25.59 27.23
CA GLN A 342 59.12 25.57 27.92
C GLN A 342 58.59 24.13 28.06
N ARG A 343 58.66 23.58 29.27
CA ARG A 343 57.91 22.37 29.65
C ARG A 343 56.46 22.75 29.98
N MET A 344 55.51 22.03 29.42
CA MET A 344 54.17 21.90 30.02
C MET A 344 54.05 20.52 30.69
N VAL A 345 53.45 20.48 31.88
CA VAL A 345 53.12 19.24 32.59
C VAL A 345 51.61 19.22 32.80
N VAL A 346 50.95 18.15 32.35
CA VAL A 346 49.50 17.98 32.49
C VAL A 346 49.20 16.92 33.54
N VAL A 347 48.41 17.28 34.55
CA VAL A 347 47.92 16.35 35.58
C VAL A 347 46.39 16.39 35.61
N LYS A 348 45.76 15.22 35.44
CA LYS A 348 44.32 14.95 35.65
C LYS A 348 43.31 15.93 35.02
N GLY A 349 43.15 15.82 33.70
CA GLY A 349 41.79 15.69 33.12
C GLY A 349 40.88 16.92 33.03
N ARG A 350 41.32 18.14 33.36
CA ARG A 350 40.69 19.38 32.88
C ARG A 350 41.76 20.34 32.37
N MET A 351 41.51 20.90 31.19
CA MET A 351 42.45 21.74 30.46
C MET A 351 41.85 23.15 30.33
N SER A 352 42.31 24.06 31.18
CA SER A 352 41.97 25.48 31.17
C SER A 352 43.10 26.26 31.85
N PRO A 353 43.41 27.50 31.43
CA PRO A 353 44.68 28.15 31.75
C PRO A 353 44.76 28.68 33.18
N VAL A 354 45.98 28.77 33.70
CA VAL A 354 46.34 29.70 34.78
C VAL A 354 46.65 31.06 34.14
N PRO A 355 45.88 32.14 34.40
CA PRO A 355 45.99 33.38 33.64
C PRO A 355 46.78 34.48 34.37
N THR A 356 47.60 35.24 33.61
CA THR A 356 48.10 36.60 33.97
C THR A 356 48.96 36.65 35.26
N VAL A 357 49.56 37.75 35.73
CA VAL A 357 49.53 39.20 35.43
C VAL A 357 50.99 39.71 35.50
N THR A 358 51.49 40.71 34.76
CA THR A 358 50.82 41.74 33.94
C THR A 358 51.14 41.54 32.43
N THR A 359 51.67 42.43 31.57
CA THR A 359 52.24 43.80 31.61
C THR A 359 51.59 44.77 30.61
N LYS A 360 52.00 46.05 30.70
CA LYS A 360 51.57 47.19 29.87
C LYS A 360 51.83 46.99 28.37
N ALA A 361 51.10 47.61 27.44
CA ALA A 361 50.33 48.87 27.55
C ALA A 361 48.98 48.76 26.77
N ARG A 362 47.84 49.26 27.29
CA ARG A 362 47.33 50.66 27.20
C ARG A 362 46.51 50.87 25.90
N GLU A 363 45.16 50.92 25.96
CA GLU A 363 44.31 52.15 26.04
C GLU A 363 44.28 52.87 24.66
N ILE A 364 43.16 53.34 24.07
CA ILE A 364 41.88 53.89 24.59
C ILE A 364 40.69 53.40 23.72
N ASP A 365 39.47 53.57 24.22
CA ASP A 365 38.13 53.47 23.59
C ASP A 365 37.95 54.44 22.36
N ILE A 366 36.81 54.61 21.67
CA ILE A 366 35.44 54.99 22.09
C ILE A 366 34.43 54.64 20.96
N VAL A 367 33.22 54.20 21.37
CA VAL A 367 31.89 54.18 20.68
C VAL A 367 31.86 54.17 19.15
#